data_AF-A0A842VL42-F1
#
_entry.id   AF-A0A842VL42-F1
#
_cell.length_a   1.000
_cell.length_b   1.000
_cell.length_c   1.000
_cell.angle_alpha   90.00
_cell.angle_beta   90.00
_cell.angle_gamma   90.00
#
_symmetry.space_group_name_H-M   'P 1'
#
loop_
_entity.id
_entity.type
_entity.pdbx_description
1 polymer ?
#
loop_
_entity_poly.entity_id
_entity_poly.type
_entity_poly.pdbx_seq_one_letter_code
_entity_poly.pdbx_strand_id
1 'polypeptide(L)'
;MNSGLIKSNTLHREVEQLKLNFKKNNDAIPETYLAAEMISNTFDELITKNIEFKNASDWQYASTLMIFGSYQSWMNAYIMTCVGYYDIGLMSLRRSIEYVCYLSKIYQSDKRARIWMGKWDDNDNRKKFANKFSIPSKYFSQKYSHLMELLVMHDYASDFGVHGNFEVLTTKYKKDEKTGQLIFSFVSVRDNIELPIGMMLMAGYRILQSIISVLKDYINNYAEFSGFFDNLSKAVHQARLKSVQREYKGLVPREILDAINSDNREAFEDYFRKLKEKFSNRSI
;
A
#
# COMPACT_ATOMS: atom_id res chain seq x y z
N MET A 1 47.64 -10.14 9.08
CA MET A 1 46.31 -10.03 8.45
C MET A 1 45.30 -10.67 9.39
N ASN A 2 44.69 -9.87 10.28
CA ASN A 2 43.64 -10.35 11.17
C ASN A 2 42.30 -10.19 10.45
N SER A 3 41.74 -11.30 9.99
CA SER A 3 40.33 -11.40 9.59
C SER A 3 39.48 -11.18 10.84
N GLY A 4 39.23 -9.91 11.15
CA GLY A 4 38.33 -9.50 12.21
C GLY A 4 36.95 -10.06 11.91
N LEU A 5 36.53 -11.02 12.74
CA LEU A 5 35.13 -11.40 12.88
C LEU A 5 34.27 -10.13 12.93
N ILE A 6 33.46 -9.93 11.89
CA ILE A 6 32.36 -8.97 11.90
C ILE A 6 31.42 -9.46 13.01
N LYS A 7 31.53 -8.84 14.20
CA LYS A 7 30.76 -9.22 15.39
C LYS A 7 29.27 -9.22 15.05
N SER A 8 28.57 -10.26 15.45
CA SER A 8 27.11 -10.45 15.31
C SER A 8 26.24 -9.42 16.08
N ASN A 9 26.79 -8.27 16.46
CA ASN A 9 26.10 -7.19 17.17
C ASN A 9 25.44 -6.17 16.24
N THR A 10 25.73 -6.21 14.93
CA THR A 10 25.19 -5.24 13.98
C THR A 10 23.69 -5.44 13.77
N LEU A 11 23.25 -6.69 13.55
CA LEU A 11 21.84 -7.02 13.32
C LEU A 11 20.95 -6.70 14.53
N HIS A 12 21.38 -7.04 15.75
CA HIS A 12 20.62 -6.74 16.95
C HIS A 12 20.46 -5.23 17.17
N ARG A 13 21.54 -4.46 16.95
CA ARG A 13 21.52 -3.00 17.03
C ARG A 13 20.60 -2.38 15.97
N GLU A 14 20.58 -2.93 14.77
CA GLU A 14 19.67 -2.49 13.70
C GLU A 14 18.21 -2.75 14.09
N VAL A 15 17.87 -3.96 14.55
CA VAL A 15 16.51 -4.30 14.99
C VAL A 15 16.00 -3.37 16.09
N GLU A 16 16.82 -3.09 17.11
CA GLU A 16 16.46 -2.14 18.17
C GLU A 16 16.28 -0.71 17.64
N GLN A 17 17.08 -0.30 16.65
CA GLN A 17 16.92 0.98 15.98
C GLN A 17 15.62 1.07 15.17
N LEU A 18 15.18 -0.03 14.54
CA LEU A 18 13.89 -0.10 13.85
C LEU A 18 12.74 0.06 14.83
N LYS A 19 12.75 -0.69 15.93
CA LYS A 19 11.73 -0.58 17.00
C LYS A 19 11.65 0.84 17.54
N LEU A 20 12.81 1.47 17.79
CA LEU A 20 12.85 2.84 18.28
C LEU A 20 12.30 3.83 17.26
N ASN A 21 12.61 3.68 15.96
CA ASN A 21 12.07 4.55 14.92
C ASN A 21 10.54 4.39 14.80
N PHE A 22 10.05 3.15 14.78
CA PHE A 22 8.62 2.87 14.74
C PHE A 22 7.89 3.51 15.92
N LYS A 23 8.41 3.30 17.14
CA LYS A 23 7.85 3.90 18.35
C LYS A 23 7.89 5.43 18.28
N LYS A 24 9.03 6.03 17.94
CA LYS A 24 9.17 7.49 17.84
C LYS A 24 8.18 8.11 16.86
N ASN A 25 7.94 7.47 15.72
CA ASN A 25 7.02 7.97 14.71
C ASN A 25 5.56 7.86 15.15
N ASN A 26 5.18 6.77 15.82
CA ASN A 26 3.83 6.63 16.38
C ASN A 26 3.59 7.56 17.57
N ASP A 27 4.57 7.73 18.46
CA ASP A 27 4.48 8.66 19.60
C ASP A 27 4.43 10.13 19.12
N ALA A 28 5.06 10.40 17.96
CA ALA A 28 5.11 11.70 17.32
C ALA A 28 3.77 12.15 16.74
N ILE A 29 2.99 11.23 16.17
CA ILE A 29 1.65 11.48 15.62
C ILE A 29 0.75 10.31 16.03
N PRO A 30 0.18 10.32 17.25
CA PRO A 30 -0.67 9.22 17.72
C PRO A 30 -1.84 8.89 16.77
N GLU A 31 -2.34 9.89 16.05
CA GLU A 31 -3.41 9.74 15.05
C GLU A 31 -3.02 8.79 13.91
N THR A 32 -1.75 8.72 13.51
CA THR A 32 -1.33 7.76 12.46
C THR A 32 -1.37 6.32 12.97
N TYR A 33 -1.02 6.10 14.23
CA TYR A 33 -1.12 4.78 14.86
C TYR A 33 -2.59 4.36 15.00
N LEU A 34 -3.45 5.25 15.50
CA LEU A 34 -4.89 4.98 15.65
C LEU A 34 -5.53 4.65 14.31
N ALA A 35 -5.24 5.43 13.26
CA ALA A 35 -5.73 5.14 11.92
C ALA A 35 -5.23 3.78 11.40
N ALA A 36 -3.96 3.46 11.59
CA ALA A 36 -3.41 2.16 11.19
C ALA A 36 -4.08 0.99 11.93
N GLU A 37 -4.27 1.12 13.23
CA GLU A 37 -4.97 0.13 14.06
C GLU A 37 -6.42 -0.05 13.61
N MET A 38 -7.13 1.03 13.30
CA MET A 38 -8.50 0.94 12.76
C MET A 38 -8.52 0.25 11.39
N ILE A 39 -7.59 0.53 10.47
CA ILE A 39 -7.48 -0.19 9.19
C ILE A 39 -7.25 -1.68 9.46
N SER A 40 -6.32 -1.99 10.36
CA SER A 40 -5.96 -3.37 10.73
C SER A 40 -7.14 -4.14 11.30
N ASN A 41 -7.88 -3.53 12.24
CA ASN A 41 -9.08 -4.11 12.85
C ASN A 41 -10.19 -4.28 11.82
N THR A 42 -10.34 -3.34 10.86
CA THR A 42 -11.32 -3.47 9.77
C THR A 42 -11.01 -4.69 8.90
N PHE A 43 -9.74 -4.95 8.58
CA PHE A 43 -9.33 -6.16 7.87
C PHE A 43 -9.64 -7.43 8.68
N ASP A 44 -9.29 -7.43 9.96
CA ASP A 44 -9.54 -8.57 10.85
C ASP A 44 -11.04 -8.88 10.94
N GLU A 45 -11.88 -7.88 11.19
CA GLU A 45 -13.32 -8.04 11.23
C GLU A 45 -13.91 -8.49 9.90
N LEU A 46 -13.40 -7.97 8.78
CA LEU A 46 -13.82 -8.39 7.46
C LEU A 46 -13.54 -9.88 7.23
N ILE A 47 -12.31 -10.33 7.54
CA ILE A 47 -11.86 -11.70 7.31
C ILE A 47 -12.51 -12.69 8.28
N THR A 48 -12.62 -12.34 9.55
CA THR A 48 -12.97 -13.30 10.62
C THR A 48 -14.46 -13.36 10.94
N LYS A 49 -15.20 -12.25 10.73
CA LYS A 49 -16.60 -12.13 11.19
C LYS A 49 -17.58 -11.82 10.07
N ASN A 50 -17.18 -11.02 9.10
CA ASN A 50 -18.15 -10.40 8.18
C ASN A 50 -18.19 -11.02 6.78
N ILE A 51 -17.16 -11.71 6.30
CA ILE A 51 -17.25 -12.44 5.01
C ILE A 51 -17.83 -13.83 5.22
N GLU A 52 -18.97 -14.11 4.57
CA GLU A 52 -19.57 -15.46 4.53
C GLU A 52 -19.42 -16.09 3.14
N PHE A 53 -18.45 -16.99 2.99
CA PHE A 53 -18.36 -17.85 1.81
C PHE A 53 -19.07 -19.18 2.07
N LYS A 54 -20.31 -19.27 1.56
CA LYS A 54 -21.20 -20.42 1.76
C LYS A 54 -20.77 -21.71 1.07
N ASN A 55 -19.93 -21.61 0.03
CA ASN A 55 -19.43 -22.73 -0.74
C ASN A 55 -17.89 -22.66 -0.81
N ALA A 56 -17.24 -23.80 -0.97
CA ALA A 56 -15.79 -23.87 -1.21
C ALA A 56 -15.48 -23.78 -2.72
N SER A 57 -16.07 -22.80 -3.43
CA SER A 57 -15.72 -22.60 -4.85
C SER A 57 -14.32 -21.99 -5.00
N ASP A 58 -13.66 -22.25 -6.13
CA ASP A 58 -12.29 -21.80 -6.39
C ASP A 58 -12.14 -20.28 -6.25
N TRP A 59 -13.13 -19.50 -6.70
CA TRP A 59 -13.06 -18.05 -6.60
C TRP A 59 -13.22 -17.56 -5.16
N GLN A 60 -14.02 -18.23 -4.32
CA GLN A 60 -14.17 -17.89 -2.90
C GLN A 60 -12.87 -18.15 -2.16
N TYR A 61 -12.29 -19.34 -2.36
CA TYR A 61 -10.98 -19.70 -1.80
C TYR A 61 -9.88 -18.71 -2.21
N ALA A 62 -9.76 -18.44 -3.51
CA ALA A 62 -8.76 -17.49 -4.01
C ALA A 62 -9.02 -16.05 -3.50
N SER A 63 -10.28 -15.66 -3.29
CA SER A 63 -10.63 -14.35 -2.71
C SER A 63 -10.11 -14.22 -1.29
N THR A 64 -10.27 -15.23 -0.44
CA THR A 64 -9.71 -15.24 0.93
C THR A 64 -8.19 -15.05 0.91
N LEU A 65 -7.49 -15.79 0.04
CA LEU A 65 -6.03 -15.66 -0.10
C LEU A 65 -5.61 -14.24 -0.55
N MET A 66 -6.37 -13.63 -1.46
CA MET A 66 -6.08 -12.28 -1.95
C MET A 66 -6.35 -11.22 -0.86
N ILE A 67 -7.42 -11.33 -0.10
CA ILE A 67 -7.72 -10.38 0.99
C ILE A 67 -6.62 -10.47 2.05
N PHE A 68 -6.27 -11.69 2.48
CA PHE A 68 -5.19 -11.90 3.44
C PHE A 68 -3.84 -11.41 2.90
N GLY A 69 -3.50 -11.75 1.65
CA GLY A 69 -2.28 -11.30 1.00
C GLY A 69 -2.22 -9.77 0.87
N SER A 70 -3.37 -9.12 0.60
CA SER A 70 -3.51 -7.67 0.57
C SER A 70 -3.24 -7.07 1.94
N TYR A 71 -3.91 -7.57 2.97
CA TYR A 71 -3.74 -7.11 4.35
C TYR A 71 -2.28 -7.22 4.82
N GLN A 72 -1.69 -8.42 4.69
CA GLN A 72 -0.31 -8.67 5.09
C GLN A 72 0.68 -7.76 4.34
N SER A 73 0.48 -7.57 3.04
CA SER A 73 1.36 -6.71 2.23
C SER A 73 1.20 -5.23 2.60
N TRP A 74 -0.02 -4.77 2.93
CA TRP A 74 -0.25 -3.41 3.41
C TRP A 74 0.36 -3.18 4.79
N MET A 75 0.22 -4.12 5.73
CA MET A 75 0.88 -4.00 7.05
C MET A 75 2.40 -3.89 6.90
N ASN A 76 3.00 -4.72 6.04
CA ASN A 76 4.42 -4.62 5.73
C ASN A 76 4.76 -3.26 5.12
N ALA A 77 3.91 -2.73 4.22
CA ALA A 77 4.11 -1.42 3.63
C ALA A 77 4.15 -0.30 4.68
N TYR A 78 3.18 -0.31 5.60
CA TYR A 78 3.07 0.63 6.70
C TYR A 78 4.28 0.53 7.64
N ILE A 79 4.61 -0.67 8.13
CA ILE A 79 5.72 -0.89 9.07
C ILE A 79 7.04 -0.45 8.46
N MET A 80 7.33 -0.88 7.22
CA MET A 80 8.58 -0.53 6.53
C MET A 80 8.68 0.98 6.28
N THR A 81 7.57 1.64 5.95
CA THR A 81 7.54 3.10 5.84
C THR A 81 7.82 3.77 7.19
N CYS A 82 7.15 3.33 8.27
CA CYS A 82 7.34 3.86 9.62
C CYS A 82 8.78 3.68 10.15
N VAL A 83 9.50 2.65 9.73
CA VAL A 83 10.92 2.47 10.13
C VAL A 83 11.91 3.15 9.20
N GLY A 84 11.43 3.83 8.14
CA GLY A 84 12.20 4.64 7.21
C GLY A 84 12.69 3.90 5.95
N TYR A 85 12.12 2.74 5.63
CA TYR A 85 12.33 1.99 4.39
C TYR A 85 11.14 2.20 3.44
N TYR A 86 10.92 3.45 3.03
CA TYR A 86 9.78 3.83 2.21
C TYR A 86 9.72 3.10 0.87
N ASP A 87 10.87 2.84 0.25
CA ASP A 87 11.03 2.06 -0.97
C ASP A 87 10.51 0.62 -0.83
N ILE A 88 10.93 -0.08 0.23
CA ILE A 88 10.41 -1.41 0.56
C ILE A 88 8.92 -1.32 0.93
N GLY A 89 8.52 -0.22 1.57
CA GLY A 89 7.14 0.15 1.83
C GLY A 89 6.30 0.17 0.55
N LEU A 90 6.74 0.90 -0.47
CA LEU A 90 6.09 1.00 -1.77
C LEU A 90 6.04 -0.33 -2.51
N MET A 91 7.10 -1.12 -2.48
CA MET A 91 7.08 -2.48 -3.07
C MET A 91 6.01 -3.37 -2.43
N SER A 92 5.87 -3.29 -1.10
CA SER A 92 4.86 -4.03 -0.35
C SER A 92 3.45 -3.48 -0.64
N LEU A 93 3.31 -2.16 -0.73
CA LEU A 93 2.04 -1.52 -1.09
C LEU A 93 1.58 -1.93 -2.47
N ARG A 94 2.48 -1.93 -3.46
CA ARG A 94 2.21 -2.39 -4.82
C ARG A 94 1.61 -3.79 -4.80
N ARG A 95 2.23 -4.73 -4.07
CA ARG A 95 1.73 -6.11 -3.94
C ARG A 95 0.35 -6.16 -3.28
N SER A 96 0.11 -5.32 -2.28
CA SER A 96 -1.21 -5.20 -1.66
C SER A 96 -2.28 -4.84 -2.70
N ILE A 97 -2.02 -3.79 -3.49
CA ILE A 97 -2.91 -3.33 -4.56
C ILE A 97 -3.12 -4.39 -5.65
N GLU A 98 -2.05 -5.10 -6.04
CA GLU A 98 -2.14 -6.19 -7.01
C GLU A 98 -3.17 -7.24 -6.58
N TYR A 99 -3.17 -7.65 -5.30
CA TYR A 99 -4.15 -8.61 -4.79
C TYR A 99 -5.60 -8.11 -4.90
N VAL A 100 -5.87 -6.84 -4.62
CA VAL A 100 -7.21 -6.23 -4.78
C VAL A 100 -7.65 -6.20 -6.24
N CYS A 101 -6.72 -5.88 -7.14
CA CYS A 101 -6.97 -5.92 -8.58
C CYS A 101 -7.27 -7.35 -9.04
N TYR A 102 -6.54 -8.35 -8.55
CA TYR A 102 -6.81 -9.74 -8.87
C TYR A 102 -8.17 -10.19 -8.32
N LEU A 103 -8.51 -9.80 -7.08
CA LEU A 103 -9.81 -10.07 -6.44
C LEU A 103 -10.96 -9.61 -7.33
N SER A 104 -10.89 -8.36 -7.79
CA SER A 104 -11.89 -7.77 -8.69
C SER A 104 -12.07 -8.54 -10.00
N LYS A 105 -11.04 -9.24 -10.49
CA LYS A 105 -11.14 -10.07 -11.70
C LYS A 105 -11.66 -11.45 -11.46
N ILE A 106 -11.29 -12.07 -10.35
CA ILE A 106 -11.69 -13.45 -10.02
C ILE A 106 -13.08 -13.52 -9.41
N TYR A 107 -13.61 -12.42 -8.87
CA TYR A 107 -14.95 -12.34 -8.30
C TYR A 107 -15.98 -13.06 -9.19
N GLN A 108 -16.66 -14.05 -8.60
CA GLN A 108 -17.64 -14.92 -9.24
C GLN A 108 -17.14 -15.64 -10.52
N SER A 109 -15.84 -15.97 -10.58
CA SER A 109 -15.24 -16.60 -11.76
C SER A 109 -14.17 -17.63 -11.39
N ASP A 110 -14.62 -18.88 -11.15
CA ASP A 110 -13.71 -20.02 -10.90
C ASP A 110 -12.68 -20.21 -12.00
N LYS A 111 -13.07 -19.99 -13.26
CA LYS A 111 -12.14 -20.04 -14.40
C LYS A 111 -10.97 -19.07 -14.24
N ARG A 112 -11.24 -17.85 -13.75
CA ARG A 112 -10.20 -16.84 -13.52
C ARG A 112 -9.43 -17.13 -12.23
N ALA A 113 -10.09 -17.63 -11.20
CA ALA A 113 -9.46 -18.09 -9.97
C ALA A 113 -8.41 -19.18 -10.25
N ARG A 114 -8.77 -20.22 -11.02
CA ARG A 114 -7.84 -21.28 -11.44
C ARG A 114 -6.64 -20.77 -12.23
N ILE A 115 -6.84 -19.80 -13.14
CA ILE A 115 -5.73 -19.17 -13.87
C ILE A 115 -4.79 -18.42 -12.91
N TRP A 116 -5.32 -17.74 -11.90
CA TRP A 116 -4.50 -17.05 -10.91
C TRP A 116 -3.77 -18.02 -9.99
N MET A 117 -4.43 -19.08 -9.53
CA MET A 117 -3.83 -20.09 -8.65
C MET A 117 -2.70 -20.85 -9.37
N GLY A 118 -2.94 -21.27 -10.62
CA GLY A 118 -1.98 -22.06 -11.40
C GLY A 118 -0.90 -21.24 -12.12
N LYS A 119 -0.79 -19.92 -11.87
CA LYS A 119 0.20 -19.06 -12.56
C LYS A 119 1.65 -19.42 -12.25
N TRP A 120 1.90 -20.23 -11.22
CA TRP A 120 3.24 -20.66 -10.84
C TRP A 120 3.66 -21.97 -11.51
N ASP A 121 2.68 -22.75 -11.98
CA ASP A 121 2.85 -24.17 -12.35
C ASP A 121 3.53 -24.36 -13.71
N ASP A 122 3.13 -23.59 -14.74
CA ASP A 122 3.67 -23.72 -16.09
C ASP A 122 3.65 -22.41 -16.91
N ASN A 123 4.36 -22.42 -18.04
CA ASN A 123 4.50 -21.26 -18.93
C ASN A 123 3.17 -20.82 -19.57
N ASP A 124 2.23 -21.72 -19.81
CA ASP A 124 0.97 -21.40 -20.47
C ASP A 124 0.00 -20.72 -19.51
N ASN A 125 -0.05 -21.15 -18.25
CA ASN A 125 -0.81 -20.48 -17.20
C ASN A 125 -0.21 -19.12 -16.86
N ARG A 126 1.12 -18.96 -16.92
CA ARG A 126 1.78 -17.63 -16.83
C ARG A 126 1.33 -16.69 -17.95
N LYS A 127 1.30 -17.16 -19.20
CA LYS A 127 0.82 -16.37 -20.34
C LYS A 127 -0.66 -16.02 -20.20
N LYS A 128 -1.51 -16.98 -19.83
CA LYS A 128 -2.95 -16.74 -19.57
C LYS A 128 -3.15 -15.73 -18.45
N PHE A 129 -2.34 -15.81 -17.39
CA PHE A 129 -2.35 -14.87 -16.30
C PHE A 129 -1.98 -13.45 -16.79
N ALA A 130 -0.82 -13.29 -17.42
CA ALA A 130 -0.37 -11.99 -17.94
C ALA A 130 -1.41 -11.34 -18.87
N ASN A 131 -1.98 -12.11 -19.79
CA ASN A 131 -2.99 -11.64 -20.74
C ASN A 131 -4.29 -11.17 -20.07
N LYS A 132 -4.64 -11.72 -18.91
CA LYS A 132 -5.91 -11.42 -18.22
C LYS A 132 -5.75 -10.45 -17.06
N PHE A 133 -4.60 -10.42 -16.40
CA PHE A 133 -4.40 -9.75 -15.12
C PHE A 133 -3.32 -8.67 -15.15
N SER A 134 -2.74 -8.33 -16.31
CA SER A 134 -1.77 -7.22 -16.41
C SER A 134 -2.38 -5.90 -15.91
N ILE A 135 -1.70 -5.29 -14.94
CA ILE A 135 -2.03 -3.99 -14.34
C ILE A 135 -1.12 -2.92 -14.95
N PRO A 136 -1.63 -1.71 -15.25
CA PRO A 136 -3.03 -1.29 -15.17
C PRO A 136 -3.84 -1.64 -16.44
N SER A 137 -3.17 -2.07 -17.52
CA SER A 137 -3.76 -2.15 -18.88
C SER A 137 -5.08 -2.92 -18.96
N LYS A 138 -5.26 -4.01 -18.20
CA LYS A 138 -6.47 -4.84 -18.25
C LYS A 138 -7.56 -4.37 -17.29
N TYR A 139 -7.42 -3.17 -16.70
CA TYR A 139 -8.29 -2.62 -15.66
C TYR A 139 -8.89 -1.25 -15.97
N PHE A 140 -8.71 -0.71 -17.17
CA PHE A 140 -9.23 0.62 -17.53
C PHE A 140 -10.73 0.69 -17.85
N SER A 141 -11.44 -0.44 -17.88
CA SER A 141 -12.87 -0.48 -18.21
C SER A 141 -13.76 -0.03 -17.05
N GLN A 142 -14.99 0.39 -17.37
CA GLN A 142 -15.98 0.82 -16.39
C GLN A 142 -16.26 -0.23 -15.31
N LYS A 143 -16.11 -1.52 -15.63
CA LYS A 143 -16.26 -2.63 -14.68
C LYS A 143 -15.30 -2.51 -13.47
N TYR A 144 -14.18 -1.82 -13.63
CA TYR A 144 -13.12 -1.70 -12.63
C TYR A 144 -12.95 -0.25 -12.14
N SER A 145 -13.96 0.60 -12.31
CA SER A 145 -13.88 2.02 -11.92
C SER A 145 -13.62 2.22 -10.43
N HIS A 146 -14.06 1.29 -9.57
CA HIS A 146 -13.77 1.30 -8.13
C HIS A 146 -12.28 1.15 -7.80
N LEU A 147 -11.45 0.69 -8.75
CA LEU A 147 -10.00 0.55 -8.57
C LEU A 147 -9.20 1.78 -9.02
N MET A 148 -9.84 2.83 -9.53
CA MET A 148 -9.17 3.98 -10.17
C MET A 148 -7.97 4.50 -9.37
N GLU A 149 -8.20 4.84 -8.11
CA GLU A 149 -7.18 5.42 -7.24
C GLU A 149 -6.08 4.39 -6.92
N LEU A 150 -6.45 3.12 -6.73
CA LEU A 150 -5.48 2.04 -6.53
C LEU A 150 -4.59 1.83 -7.76
N LEU A 151 -5.13 1.97 -8.97
CA LEU A 151 -4.34 1.85 -10.20
C LEU A 151 -3.31 3.00 -10.32
N VAL A 152 -3.68 4.21 -9.90
CA VAL A 152 -2.73 5.34 -9.81
C VAL A 152 -1.67 5.08 -8.75
N MET A 153 -2.06 4.65 -7.55
CA MET A 153 -1.10 4.30 -6.48
C MET A 153 -0.17 3.15 -6.88
N HIS A 154 -0.67 2.18 -7.66
CA HIS A 154 0.13 1.09 -8.20
C HIS A 154 1.17 1.58 -9.21
N ASP A 155 0.80 2.46 -10.14
CA ASP A 155 1.76 3.06 -11.09
C ASP A 155 2.83 3.86 -10.35
N TYR A 156 2.44 4.69 -9.39
CA TYR A 156 3.36 5.41 -8.51
C TYR A 156 4.33 4.46 -7.78
N ALA A 157 3.81 3.42 -7.11
CA ALA A 157 4.63 2.44 -6.40
C ALA A 157 5.50 1.59 -7.34
N SER A 158 5.09 1.42 -8.60
CA SER A 158 5.86 0.70 -9.62
C SER A 158 7.01 1.54 -10.17
N ASP A 159 6.76 2.80 -10.52
CA ASP A 159 7.78 3.71 -11.03
C ASP A 159 8.86 3.95 -9.96
N PHE A 160 8.48 4.18 -8.70
CA PHE A 160 9.43 4.28 -7.59
C PHE A 160 10.08 2.94 -7.20
N GLY A 161 9.40 1.81 -7.35
CA GLY A 161 10.00 0.50 -7.10
C GLY A 161 11.05 0.09 -8.14
N VAL A 162 10.89 0.54 -9.40
CA VAL A 162 11.80 0.24 -10.52
C VAL A 162 12.98 1.22 -10.56
N HIS A 163 12.74 2.51 -10.31
CA HIS A 163 13.79 3.54 -10.28
C HIS A 163 14.43 3.76 -8.91
N GLY A 164 13.76 3.30 -7.85
CA GLY A 164 14.24 3.35 -6.47
C GLY A 164 15.63 2.77 -6.34
N ASN A 165 15.97 1.69 -7.05
CA ASN A 165 17.32 1.10 -6.93
C ASN A 165 18.49 2.08 -7.18
N PHE A 166 18.33 3.14 -7.98
CA PHE A 166 19.39 4.15 -8.15
C PHE A 166 19.26 5.32 -7.18
N GLU A 167 18.06 5.88 -7.02
CA GLU A 167 17.82 7.05 -6.15
C GLU A 167 17.94 6.70 -4.66
N VAL A 168 17.51 5.49 -4.27
CA VAL A 168 17.68 4.90 -2.93
C VAL A 168 19.17 4.78 -2.60
N LEU A 169 20.00 4.31 -3.53
CA LEU A 169 21.44 4.22 -3.30
C LEU A 169 22.06 5.61 -3.07
N THR A 170 21.67 6.62 -3.84
CA THR A 170 22.21 7.99 -3.67
C THR A 170 21.74 8.69 -2.39
N THR A 171 20.52 8.40 -1.90
CA THR A 171 19.95 8.99 -0.68
C THR A 171 20.34 8.24 0.61
N LYS A 172 20.88 7.02 0.49
CA LYS A 172 21.44 6.26 1.63
C LYS A 172 22.81 6.80 2.10
N TYR A 173 23.48 7.66 1.32
CA TYR A 173 24.71 8.32 1.76
C TYR A 173 24.41 9.73 2.27
N LYS A 174 24.74 10.01 3.53
CA LYS A 174 24.73 11.37 4.10
C LYS A 174 26.14 11.77 4.49
N LYS A 175 26.54 13.01 4.18
CA LYS A 175 27.75 13.59 4.76
C LYS A 175 27.43 14.02 6.19
N ASP A 176 28.14 13.47 7.16
CA ASP A 176 28.10 13.93 8.54
C ASP A 176 28.63 15.38 8.58
N GLU A 177 27.79 16.31 9.02
CA GLU A 177 28.12 17.75 8.98
C GLU A 177 29.22 18.13 9.98
N LYS A 178 29.46 17.31 11.02
CA LYS A 178 30.46 17.59 12.07
C LYS A 178 31.83 17.02 11.72
N THR A 179 31.86 15.85 11.09
CA THR A 179 33.09 15.09 10.80
C THR A 179 33.45 15.08 9.31
N GLY A 180 32.53 15.51 8.45
CA GLY A 180 32.70 15.51 7.00
C GLY A 180 32.69 14.12 6.36
N GLN A 181 32.50 13.05 7.14
CA GLN A 181 32.53 11.66 6.66
C GLN A 181 31.24 11.30 5.91
N LEU A 182 31.35 10.45 4.90
CA LEU A 182 30.19 9.83 4.26
C LEU A 182 29.68 8.68 5.14
N ILE A 183 28.47 8.83 5.67
CA ILE A 183 27.75 7.79 6.41
C ILE A 183 26.77 7.14 5.46
N PHE A 184 26.90 5.82 5.31
CA PHE A 184 25.89 5.00 4.67
C PHE A 184 24.82 4.60 5.71
N SER A 185 23.55 4.77 5.37
CA SER A 185 22.38 4.40 6.18
C SER A 185 21.42 3.61 5.31
N PHE A 186 21.04 2.40 5.73
CA PHE A 186 19.96 1.65 5.09
C PHE A 186 18.59 2.31 5.27
N VAL A 187 18.44 3.18 6.27
CA VAL A 187 17.24 3.97 6.54
C VAL A 187 17.31 5.22 5.67
N SER A 188 16.27 5.44 4.84
CA SER A 188 16.11 6.70 4.09
C SER A 188 16.11 7.84 5.10
N VAL A 189 16.75 8.96 4.76
CA VAL A 189 16.88 10.14 5.63
C VAL A 189 15.60 10.34 6.45
N ARG A 190 15.74 10.44 7.77
CA ARG A 190 14.61 10.56 8.73
C ARG A 190 13.69 11.76 8.47
N ASP A 191 14.13 12.69 7.64
CA ASP A 191 13.39 13.88 7.28
C ASP A 191 12.28 13.48 6.29
N ASN A 192 11.04 13.80 6.63
CA ASN A 192 9.85 13.66 5.78
C ASN A 192 9.25 12.24 5.67
N ILE A 193 9.30 11.42 6.73
CA ILE A 193 8.61 10.10 6.76
C ILE A 193 7.09 10.28 7.03
N GLU A 194 6.72 11.40 7.63
CA GLU A 194 5.35 11.74 8.03
C GLU A 194 4.37 11.74 6.83
N LEU A 195 4.79 12.32 5.69
CA LEU A 195 4.01 12.36 4.45
C LEU A 195 3.79 10.94 3.85
N PRO A 196 4.84 10.13 3.64
CA PRO A 196 4.73 8.71 3.30
C PRO A 196 3.77 7.91 4.19
N ILE A 197 3.80 8.11 5.51
CA ILE A 197 2.89 7.40 6.42
C ILE A 197 1.43 7.74 6.09
N GLY A 198 1.11 9.03 5.88
CA GLY A 198 -0.22 9.48 5.47
C GLY A 198 -0.69 8.83 4.16
N MET A 199 0.21 8.63 3.20
CA MET A 199 -0.07 7.91 1.96
C MET A 199 -0.38 6.42 2.21
N MET A 200 0.38 5.74 3.08
CA MET A 200 0.15 4.33 3.41
C MET A 200 -1.21 4.11 4.08
N LEU A 201 -1.62 5.04 4.96
CA LEU A 201 -2.94 5.02 5.59
C LEU A 201 -4.06 5.23 4.56
N MET A 202 -3.94 6.23 3.69
CA MET A 202 -4.89 6.45 2.59
C MET A 202 -5.00 5.22 1.71
N ALA A 203 -3.88 4.60 1.35
CA ALA A 203 -3.89 3.40 0.52
C ALA A 203 -4.59 2.22 1.20
N GLY A 204 -4.34 1.98 2.50
CA GLY A 204 -5.04 0.95 3.28
C GLY A 204 -6.55 1.16 3.31
N TYR A 205 -6.99 2.40 3.50
CA TYR A 205 -8.40 2.77 3.42
C TYR A 205 -9.00 2.48 2.04
N ARG A 206 -8.34 2.88 0.95
CA ARG A 206 -8.83 2.65 -0.42
C ARG A 206 -8.80 1.17 -0.84
N ILE A 207 -7.86 0.41 -0.32
CA ILE A 207 -7.83 -1.05 -0.45
C ILE A 207 -9.09 -1.65 0.16
N LEU A 208 -9.40 -1.32 1.42
CA LEU A 208 -10.62 -1.80 2.09
C LEU A 208 -11.87 -1.36 1.33
N GLN A 209 -11.95 -0.09 0.93
CA GLN A 209 -13.07 0.44 0.13
C GLN A 209 -13.32 -0.41 -1.12
N SER A 210 -12.26 -0.76 -1.84
CA SER A 210 -12.32 -1.55 -3.06
C SER A 210 -12.73 -2.99 -2.79
N ILE A 211 -12.21 -3.62 -1.73
CA ILE A 211 -12.59 -4.98 -1.33
C ILE A 211 -14.07 -5.02 -0.95
N ILE A 212 -14.53 -4.07 -0.14
CA ILE A 212 -15.92 -3.92 0.28
C ILE A 212 -16.84 -3.73 -0.93
N SER A 213 -16.43 -2.89 -1.89
CA SER A 213 -17.20 -2.67 -3.11
C SER A 213 -17.34 -3.95 -3.94
N VAL A 214 -16.32 -4.81 -3.99
CA VAL A 214 -16.36 -6.06 -4.75
C VAL A 214 -17.20 -7.12 -4.03
N LEU A 215 -17.07 -7.21 -2.70
CA LEU A 215 -17.64 -8.29 -1.90
C LEU A 215 -18.91 -7.89 -1.15
N LYS A 216 -19.53 -6.76 -1.50
CA LYS A 216 -20.74 -6.23 -0.85
C LYS A 216 -21.81 -7.29 -0.57
N ASP A 217 -22.08 -8.16 -1.55
CA ASP A 217 -23.13 -9.19 -1.44
C ASP A 217 -22.75 -10.38 -0.54
N TYR A 218 -21.49 -10.43 -0.08
CA TYR A 218 -20.94 -11.47 0.80
C TYR A 218 -20.57 -10.94 2.18
N ILE A 219 -20.80 -9.64 2.44
CA ILE A 219 -20.56 -9.02 3.75
C ILE A 219 -21.85 -9.12 4.59
N ASN A 220 -21.75 -9.87 5.68
CA ASN A 220 -22.79 -9.92 6.71
C ASN A 220 -23.01 -8.53 7.30
N ASN A 221 -24.27 -8.18 7.56
CA ASN A 221 -24.64 -6.89 8.16
C ASN A 221 -23.95 -5.69 7.47
N TYR A 222 -23.92 -5.67 6.14
CA TYR A 222 -23.23 -4.64 5.34
C TYR A 222 -23.52 -3.20 5.81
N ALA A 223 -24.75 -2.90 6.23
CA ALA A 223 -25.11 -1.58 6.74
C ALA A 223 -24.33 -1.19 8.01
N GLU A 224 -24.18 -2.11 8.96
CA GLU A 224 -23.42 -1.92 10.19
C GLU A 224 -21.92 -1.81 9.90
N PHE A 225 -21.40 -2.71 9.06
CA PHE A 225 -20.00 -2.69 8.63
C PHE A 225 -19.64 -1.40 7.87
N SER A 226 -20.57 -0.88 7.07
CA SER A 226 -20.42 0.42 6.39
C SER A 226 -20.32 1.59 7.38
N GLY A 227 -21.04 1.54 8.50
CA GLY A 227 -20.95 2.58 9.55
C GLY A 227 -19.59 2.60 10.25
N PHE A 228 -18.96 1.44 10.46
CA PHE A 228 -17.58 1.37 10.96
C PHE A 228 -16.58 1.97 9.96
N PHE A 229 -16.81 1.74 8.67
CA PHE A 229 -15.99 2.27 7.59
C PHE A 229 -16.00 3.81 7.49
N ASP A 230 -17.12 4.47 7.86
CA ASP A 230 -17.19 5.93 7.92
C ASP A 230 -16.30 6.52 9.03
N ASN A 231 -16.21 5.85 10.18
CA ASN A 231 -15.31 6.25 11.26
C ASN A 231 -13.84 6.08 10.85
N LEU A 232 -13.53 5.02 10.10
CA LEU A 232 -12.21 4.80 9.53
C LEU A 232 -11.77 5.95 8.61
N SER A 233 -12.66 6.40 7.72
CA SER A 233 -12.39 7.53 6.81
C SER A 233 -11.97 8.79 7.58
N LYS A 234 -12.71 9.13 8.65
CA LYS A 234 -12.40 10.28 9.51
C LYS A 234 -11.04 10.15 10.20
N ALA A 235 -10.71 8.96 10.73
CA ALA A 235 -9.43 8.72 11.38
C ALA A 235 -8.26 8.87 10.40
N VAL A 236 -8.38 8.32 9.19
CA VAL A 236 -7.36 8.44 8.14
C VAL A 236 -7.21 9.89 7.69
N HIS A 237 -8.30 10.63 7.52
CA HIS A 237 -8.27 12.04 7.19
C HIS A 237 -7.55 12.87 8.27
N GLN A 238 -7.89 12.66 9.54
CA GLN A 238 -7.24 13.33 10.67
C GLN A 238 -5.74 13.00 10.75
N ALA A 239 -5.37 11.73 10.60
CA ALA A 239 -3.97 11.30 10.58
C ALA A 239 -3.18 12.01 9.48
N ARG A 240 -3.74 12.11 8.27
CA ARG A 240 -3.11 12.82 7.14
C ARG A 240 -2.93 14.31 7.42
N LEU A 241 -3.94 14.97 7.98
CA LEU A 241 -3.84 16.38 8.40
C LEU A 241 -2.72 16.59 9.42
N LYS A 242 -2.61 15.70 10.41
CA LYS A 242 -1.57 15.76 11.44
C LYS A 242 -0.17 15.52 10.88
N SER A 243 -0.03 14.56 9.96
CA SER A 243 1.22 14.33 9.22
C SER A 243 1.69 15.58 8.48
N VAL A 244 0.83 16.23 7.70
CA VAL A 244 1.23 17.46 6.97
C VAL A 244 1.48 18.62 7.91
N GLN A 245 0.69 18.79 8.98
CA GLN A 245 0.92 19.84 9.96
C GLN A 245 2.29 19.71 10.62
N ARG A 246 2.72 18.48 10.92
CA ARG A 246 4.04 18.23 11.49
C ARG A 246 5.16 18.51 10.50
N GLU A 247 5.04 18.00 9.28
CA GLU A 247 5.99 18.21 8.19
C GLU A 247 6.26 19.70 7.95
N TYR A 248 5.18 20.47 7.79
CA TYR A 248 5.24 21.90 7.49
C TYR A 248 5.30 22.78 8.75
N LYS A 249 5.53 22.20 9.93
CA LYS A 249 5.61 22.92 11.23
C LYS A 249 4.44 23.87 11.47
N GLY A 250 3.24 23.45 11.07
CA GLY A 250 1.98 24.17 11.17
C GLY A 250 1.66 25.10 10.00
N LEU A 251 2.62 25.38 9.11
CA LEU A 251 2.45 26.28 7.96
C LEU A 251 2.15 25.49 6.68
N VAL A 252 1.06 24.74 6.69
CA VAL A 252 0.67 23.87 5.57
C VAL A 252 0.19 24.71 4.38
N PRO A 253 0.75 24.53 3.18
CA PRO A 253 0.23 25.14 1.95
C PRO A 253 -1.25 24.84 1.73
N ARG A 254 -2.01 25.83 1.25
CA ARG A 254 -3.46 25.71 1.06
C ARG A 254 -3.81 24.60 0.09
N GLU A 255 -3.03 24.45 -0.98
CA GLU A 255 -3.21 23.44 -2.01
C GLU A 255 -3.13 22.03 -1.43
N ILE A 256 -2.27 21.82 -0.42
CA ILE A 256 -2.15 20.53 0.27
C ILE A 256 -3.35 20.27 1.18
N LEU A 257 -3.83 21.29 1.89
CA LEU A 257 -5.04 21.17 2.71
C LEU A 257 -6.27 20.90 1.85
N ASP A 258 -6.43 21.64 0.75
CA ASP A 258 -7.52 21.47 -0.20
C ASP A 258 -7.49 20.05 -0.80
N ALA A 259 -6.31 19.55 -1.17
CA ALA A 259 -6.14 18.18 -1.65
C ALA A 259 -6.50 17.12 -0.58
N ILE A 260 -6.15 17.31 0.70
CA ILE A 260 -6.57 16.38 1.76
C ILE A 260 -8.09 16.44 1.99
N ASN A 261 -8.68 17.63 1.97
CA ASN A 261 -10.11 17.85 2.17
C ASN A 261 -10.96 17.30 1.02
N SER A 262 -10.47 17.38 -0.21
CA SER A 262 -11.10 16.78 -1.40
C SER A 262 -10.73 15.30 -1.60
N ASP A 263 -10.04 14.70 -0.63
CA ASP A 263 -9.47 13.36 -0.69
C ASP A 263 -8.69 13.04 -1.99
N ASN A 264 -7.96 14.04 -2.48
CA ASN A 264 -7.16 14.03 -3.71
C ASN A 264 -7.94 13.64 -4.98
N ARG A 265 -9.27 13.73 -5.00
CA ARG A 265 -10.09 13.17 -6.08
C ARG A 265 -9.70 13.68 -7.47
N GLU A 266 -9.63 15.00 -7.64
CA GLU A 266 -9.27 15.61 -8.94
C GLU A 266 -7.86 15.20 -9.39
N ALA A 267 -6.91 15.13 -8.46
CA ALA A 267 -5.55 14.68 -8.75
C ALA A 267 -5.55 13.22 -9.20
N PHE A 268 -6.27 12.33 -8.51
CA PHE A 268 -6.38 10.92 -8.92
C PHE A 268 -7.05 10.77 -10.29
N GLU A 269 -8.08 11.54 -10.58
CA GLU A 269 -8.75 11.52 -11.89
C GLU A 269 -7.80 11.98 -13.01
N ASP A 270 -7.03 13.05 -12.79
CA ASP A 270 -6.03 13.53 -13.75
C ASP A 270 -4.90 12.51 -13.98
N TYR A 271 -4.32 11.96 -12.89
CA TYR A 271 -3.30 10.91 -12.98
C TYR A 271 -3.84 9.66 -13.69
N PHE A 272 -5.09 9.27 -13.43
CA PHE A 272 -5.69 8.13 -14.08
C PHE A 272 -5.90 8.35 -15.58
N ARG A 273 -6.27 9.56 -16.00
CA ARG A 273 -6.35 9.94 -17.42
C ARG A 273 -4.97 9.83 -18.09
N LYS A 274 -3.93 10.42 -17.49
CA LYS A 274 -2.55 10.31 -17.98
C LYS A 274 -2.08 8.85 -18.07
N LEU A 275 -2.45 8.03 -17.08
CA LEU A 275 -2.15 6.60 -17.06
C LEU A 275 -2.82 5.86 -18.22
N LYS A 276 -4.09 6.15 -18.52
CA LYS A 276 -4.79 5.59 -19.69
C LYS A 276 -4.10 5.96 -20.99
N GLU A 277 -3.70 7.22 -21.16
CA GLU A 277 -2.99 7.70 -22.35
C GLU A 277 -1.64 6.99 -22.53
N LYS A 278 -0.83 6.87 -21.46
CA LYS A 278 0.46 6.16 -21.41
C LYS A 278 0.36 4.73 -21.95
N PHE A 279 -0.73 4.02 -21.65
CA PHE A 279 -0.92 2.61 -22.05
C PHE A 279 -1.71 2.43 -23.34
N SER A 280 -2.53 3.41 -23.74
CA SER A 280 -3.20 3.39 -25.05
C SER A 280 -2.18 3.53 -26.19
N ASN A 281 -1.17 4.38 -25.99
CA ASN A 281 -0.10 4.62 -26.97
C ASN A 281 0.94 3.49 -27.06
N ARG A 282 0.91 2.50 -26.16
CA ARG A 282 1.78 1.32 -26.16
C ARG A 282 1.16 0.10 -26.86
N SER A 283 -0.04 0.26 -27.43
CA SER A 283 -0.78 -0.81 -28.12
C SER A 283 -0.49 -0.82 -29.63
N ILE A 284 0.80 -0.84 -30.00
CA ILE A 284 1.29 -1.07 -31.37
C ILE A 284 2.12 -2.36 -31.36
#